data_AF-A0A7S4S025-F1
#
_entry.id   AF-A0A7S4S025-F1
#
_cell.length_a   1.000
_cell.length_b   1.000
_cell.length_c   1.000
_cell.angle_alpha   90.00
_cell.angle_beta   90.00
_cell.angle_gamma   90.00
#
_symmetry.space_group_name_H-M   'P 1'
#
loop_
_entity.id
_entity.type
_entity.pdbx_description
1 polymer ?
#
loop_
_entity_poly.entity_id
_entity_poly.type
_entity_poly.pdbx_seq_one_letter_code
_entity_poly.pdbx_strand_id
1 'polypeptide(L)'
;NVPSSEPSSMPSAMPSSMPSSPCLAPCHHQSPALCPCHQSAMPSSVPSLDPSSMPSPTDRTDPSPISIDCIICDDEETPWMINNTKDCSTFDYVINTFCNKSTYWNNNKFCRLSCYNAGNGYAG
;
A
#
# COMPACT_ATOMS: atom_id res chain seq x y z
N ASN A 1 11.96 -1.22 55.75
CA ASN A 1 11.41 -0.04 55.06
C ASN A 1 11.04 -0.47 53.66
N VAL A 2 9.78 -0.82 53.43
CA VAL A 2 9.26 -1.20 52.11
C VAL A 2 8.59 0.06 51.56
N PRO A 3 9.03 0.66 50.45
CA PRO A 3 8.28 1.76 49.87
C PRO A 3 7.04 1.17 49.22
N SER A 4 5.87 1.49 49.77
CA SER A 4 4.58 1.35 49.09
C SER A 4 4.63 2.13 47.78
N SER A 5 4.59 1.42 46.67
CA SER A 5 4.29 2.03 45.37
C SER A 5 2.78 2.09 45.23
N GLU A 6 2.20 3.21 45.67
CA GLU A 6 0.83 3.57 45.36
C GLU A 6 0.69 3.76 43.83
N PRO A 7 -0.29 3.15 43.15
CA PRO A 7 -0.52 3.43 41.74
C PRO A 7 -1.14 4.83 41.62
N SER A 8 -0.32 5.78 41.16
CA SER A 8 -0.73 7.14 40.79
C SER A 8 -1.90 7.09 39.82
N SER A 9 -3.08 7.35 40.36
CA SER A 9 -4.31 7.63 39.63
C SER A 9 -4.20 9.03 39.04
N MET A 10 -4.19 9.20 37.72
CA MET A 10 -4.48 10.50 37.08
C MET A 10 -5.00 10.33 35.62
N PRO A 11 -5.81 11.28 35.13
CA PRO A 11 -7.07 10.97 34.46
C PRO A 11 -6.98 10.85 32.94
N SER A 12 -7.83 9.97 32.43
CA SER A 12 -8.28 9.89 31.05
C SER A 12 -8.93 11.19 30.60
N ALA A 13 -8.34 11.85 29.60
CA ALA A 13 -9.06 12.52 28.51
C ALA A 13 -8.04 13.28 27.66
N MET A 14 -7.70 12.76 26.48
CA MET A 14 -7.35 13.62 25.36
C MET A 14 -8.17 13.17 24.15
N PRO A 15 -8.85 14.09 23.44
CA PRO A 15 -9.83 13.75 22.44
C PRO A 15 -9.17 13.13 21.20
N SER A 16 -9.80 12.06 20.71
CA SER A 16 -9.53 11.42 19.44
C SER A 16 -9.63 12.44 18.31
N SER A 17 -8.49 12.88 17.78
CA SER A 17 -8.41 13.64 16.53
C SER A 17 -6.98 13.58 16.01
N MET A 18 -6.61 12.49 15.36
CA MET A 18 -5.57 12.54 14.33
C MET A 18 -6.22 12.30 12.97
N PRO A 19 -5.98 13.17 11.98
CA PRO A 19 -6.53 13.01 10.65
C PRO A 19 -5.90 11.80 9.98
N SER A 20 -6.73 10.96 9.35
CA SER A 20 -6.27 9.95 8.40
C SER A 20 -5.45 10.67 7.32
N SER A 21 -4.14 10.47 7.31
CA SER A 21 -3.26 11.01 6.28
C SER A 21 -3.73 10.49 4.92
N PRO A 22 -4.11 11.35 3.96
CA PRO A 22 -4.33 10.91 2.61
C PRO A 22 -2.97 10.50 2.02
N CYS A 23 -2.88 9.26 1.56
CA CYS A 23 -1.80 8.74 0.74
C CYS A 23 -1.78 9.47 -0.60
N LEU A 24 -1.17 10.65 -0.66
CA LEU A 24 -0.87 11.37 -1.90
C LEU A 24 0.34 12.28 -1.66
N ALA A 25 1.54 11.70 -1.76
CA ALA A 25 2.73 12.46 -2.13
C ALA A 25 3.06 12.13 -3.59
N PRO A 26 2.98 13.10 -4.51
CA PRO A 26 3.45 12.96 -5.88
C PRO A 26 4.98 12.93 -5.94
N CYS A 27 5.49 12.32 -7.00
CA CYS A 27 6.90 12.26 -7.36
C CYS A 27 7.60 13.62 -7.21
N HIS A 28 8.70 13.64 -6.45
CA HIS A 28 9.66 14.74 -6.41
C HIS A 28 10.23 15.02 -7.81
N HIS A 29 9.86 16.14 -8.44
CA HIS A 29 10.80 17.10 -9.06
C HIS A 29 10.06 18.24 -9.78
N GLN A 30 10.28 19.47 -9.28
CA GLN A 30 10.32 20.77 -9.97
C GLN A 30 9.27 21.10 -11.07
N SER A 31 8.48 22.13 -10.78
CA SER A 31 7.78 23.07 -11.69
C SER A 31 6.33 22.74 -12.12
N PRO A 32 5.40 23.73 -12.16
CA PRO A 32 3.97 23.49 -12.29
C PRO A 32 3.52 23.59 -13.76
N ALA A 33 3.11 22.47 -14.35
CA ALA A 33 2.29 22.47 -15.55
C ALA A 33 1.05 21.62 -15.29
N LEU A 34 -0.02 22.32 -14.89
CA LEU A 34 -1.43 22.03 -15.13
C LEU A 34 -1.73 20.68 -15.79
N CYS A 35 -2.19 19.71 -15.01
CA CYS A 35 -2.97 18.59 -15.54
C CYS A 35 -4.45 18.81 -15.20
N PRO A 36 -5.23 19.39 -16.13
CA PRO A 36 -6.60 18.91 -16.30
C PRO A 36 -7.08 18.93 -17.76
N CYS A 37 -7.41 17.75 -18.29
CA CYS A 37 -8.49 17.53 -19.28
C CYS A 37 -8.63 16.01 -19.46
N HIS A 38 -9.64 15.33 -18.92
CA HIS A 38 -11.06 15.37 -19.33
C HIS A 38 -11.24 15.55 -20.85
N GLN A 39 -11.44 14.40 -21.51
CA GLN A 39 -12.14 14.14 -22.77
C GLN A 39 -12.19 15.29 -23.80
N SER A 40 -11.53 15.08 -24.94
CA SER A 40 -11.88 15.77 -26.18
C SER A 40 -11.84 14.79 -27.34
N ALA A 41 -13.03 14.60 -27.91
CA ALA A 41 -13.32 13.77 -29.06
C ALA A 41 -12.47 14.17 -30.27
N MET A 42 -11.92 13.18 -30.97
CA MET A 42 -11.26 13.40 -32.26
C MET A 42 -12.32 13.44 -33.36
N PRO A 43 -12.32 14.43 -34.28
CA PRO A 43 -13.18 14.39 -35.44
C PRO A 43 -12.64 13.39 -36.47
N SER A 44 -13.53 12.48 -36.89
CA SER A 44 -13.35 11.54 -38.00
C SER A 44 -12.88 12.22 -39.29
N SER A 45 -11.86 11.66 -39.91
CA SER A 45 -11.56 11.84 -41.33
C SER A 45 -10.93 10.54 -41.85
N VAL A 46 -11.78 9.56 -42.14
CA VAL A 46 -11.36 8.32 -42.82
C VAL A 46 -11.94 8.31 -44.23
N PRO A 47 -11.12 8.16 -45.29
CA PRO A 47 -11.62 7.75 -46.59
C PRO A 47 -11.83 6.23 -46.57
N SER A 48 -13.06 5.80 -46.86
CA SER A 48 -13.44 4.40 -47.02
C SER A 48 -13.18 3.96 -48.45
N LEU A 49 -12.21 3.06 -48.67
CA LEU A 49 -12.11 2.21 -49.86
C LEU A 49 -11.34 0.92 -49.52
N ASP A 50 -12.06 -0.18 -49.27
CA ASP A 50 -12.08 -1.38 -50.14
C ASP A 50 -12.66 -2.61 -49.40
N PRO A 51 -13.46 -3.48 -50.06
CA PRO A 51 -14.04 -4.67 -49.47
C PRO A 51 -13.20 -5.91 -49.80
N SER A 52 -12.50 -6.49 -48.81
CA SER A 52 -11.93 -7.82 -48.97
C SER A 52 -12.29 -8.72 -47.79
N SER A 53 -13.20 -9.65 -48.10
CA SER A 53 -13.62 -10.83 -47.36
C SER A 53 -12.54 -11.38 -46.41
N MET A 54 -12.73 -11.21 -45.10
CA MET A 54 -11.94 -11.90 -44.09
C MET A 54 -12.71 -13.14 -43.61
N PRO A 55 -12.11 -14.35 -43.64
CA PRO A 55 -12.76 -15.54 -43.10
C PRO A 55 -12.94 -15.38 -41.58
N SER A 56 -14.14 -15.64 -41.11
CA SER A 56 -14.52 -15.60 -39.70
C SER A 56 -13.62 -16.55 -38.90
N PRO A 57 -12.82 -16.08 -37.92
CA PRO A 57 -12.15 -16.98 -37.01
C PRO A 57 -13.19 -17.48 -35.99
N THR A 58 -13.33 -18.80 -36.01
CA THR A 58 -13.90 -19.72 -35.04
C THR A 58 -13.81 -19.23 -33.57
N ASP A 59 -14.89 -19.44 -32.82
CA ASP A 59 -14.98 -19.47 -31.34
C ASP A 59 -13.89 -18.70 -30.57
N ARG A 60 -14.09 -17.39 -30.40
CA ARG A 60 -13.40 -16.65 -29.35
C ARG A 60 -14.10 -16.94 -28.03
N THR A 61 -13.67 -18.01 -27.35
CA THR A 61 -13.87 -18.15 -25.91
C THR A 61 -13.43 -16.85 -25.26
N ASP A 62 -14.39 -16.12 -24.72
CA ASP A 62 -14.19 -14.90 -23.95
C ASP A 62 -13.13 -15.18 -22.87
N PRO A 63 -11.99 -14.46 -22.85
CA PRO A 63 -11.05 -14.63 -21.75
C PRO A 63 -11.74 -14.09 -20.51
N SER A 64 -12.21 -15.02 -19.66
CA SER A 64 -12.68 -14.72 -18.32
C SER A 64 -11.77 -13.68 -17.68
N PRO A 65 -12.32 -12.63 -17.04
CA PRO A 65 -11.50 -11.59 -16.44
C PRO A 65 -10.49 -12.25 -15.50
N ILE A 66 -9.21 -12.12 -15.82
CA ILE A 66 -8.12 -12.51 -14.94
C ILE A 66 -8.26 -11.60 -13.72
N SER A 67 -8.74 -12.15 -12.61
CA SER A 67 -8.72 -11.45 -11.32
C SER A 67 -7.26 -11.22 -10.97
N ILE A 68 -6.76 -10.01 -11.21
CA ILE A 68 -5.50 -9.59 -10.62
C ILE A 68 -5.81 -9.31 -9.17
N ASP A 69 -5.54 -10.28 -8.31
CA ASP A 69 -5.66 -10.09 -6.87
C ASP A 69 -4.63 -9.03 -6.45
N CYS A 70 -5.10 -7.82 -6.20
CA CYS A 70 -4.25 -6.75 -5.68
C CYS A 70 -3.78 -7.14 -4.27
N ILE A 71 -2.50 -7.49 -4.15
CA ILE A 71 -1.87 -7.69 -2.84
C ILE A 71 -1.75 -6.31 -2.18
N ILE A 72 -2.43 -6.14 -1.04
CA ILE A 72 -2.34 -4.92 -0.23
C ILE A 72 -0.95 -4.88 0.41
N CYS A 73 -0.21 -3.78 0.19
CA CYS A 73 1.09 -3.51 0.79
C CYS A 73 0.93 -2.46 1.89
N ASP A 74 0.43 -2.89 3.05
CA ASP A 74 0.26 -2.07 4.26
C ASP A 74 1.31 -2.43 5.33
N ASP A 75 1.35 -1.61 6.38
CA ASP A 75 2.10 -1.89 7.59
C ASP A 75 1.15 -2.36 8.68
N GLU A 76 1.39 -3.58 9.16
CA GLU A 76 0.68 -4.19 10.27
C GLU A 76 1.70 -4.45 11.39
N GLU A 77 1.55 -3.78 12.54
CA GLU A 77 2.45 -3.92 13.67
C GLU A 77 2.30 -5.27 14.37
N THR A 78 3.39 -5.71 15.02
CA THR A 78 3.29 -6.84 15.96
C THR A 78 2.52 -6.44 17.23
N PRO A 79 1.87 -7.40 17.92
CA PRO A 79 1.24 -7.13 19.21
C PRO A 79 2.18 -6.50 20.24
N TRP A 80 3.46 -6.90 20.22
CA TRP A 80 4.48 -6.32 21.09
C TRP A 80 4.76 -4.86 20.75
N MET A 81 4.82 -4.50 19.46
CA MET A 81 5.02 -3.12 19.02
C MET A 81 3.87 -2.23 19.46
N ILE A 82 2.63 -2.69 19.25
CA ILE A 82 1.41 -2.00 19.71
C ILE A 82 1.48 -1.74 21.22
N ASN A 83 1.79 -2.79 22.02
CA ASN A 83 1.87 -2.67 23.48
C ASN A 83 2.99 -1.73 23.96
N ASN A 84 4.04 -1.54 23.17
CA ASN A 84 5.18 -0.68 23.50
C ASN A 84 5.12 0.67 22.77
N THR A 85 4.00 1.01 22.15
CA THR A 85 3.83 2.26 21.37
C THR A 85 4.95 2.44 20.34
N LYS A 86 5.26 1.35 19.63
CA LYS A 86 6.15 1.33 18.47
C LYS A 86 5.32 1.05 17.23
N ASP A 87 5.72 1.64 16.13
CA ASP A 87 5.11 1.42 14.82
C ASP A 87 6.18 1.01 13.80
N CYS A 88 5.73 0.54 12.64
CA CYS A 88 6.62 0.07 11.58
C CYS A 88 7.52 1.17 11.01
N SER A 89 7.07 2.44 11.09
CA SER A 89 7.77 3.60 10.53
C SER A 89 8.81 4.22 11.47
N THR A 90 8.66 4.04 12.79
CA THR A 90 9.54 4.64 13.80
C THR A 90 10.55 3.66 14.37
N PHE A 91 10.40 2.36 14.10
CA PHE A 91 11.25 1.33 14.69
C PHE A 91 12.14 0.58 13.68
N ASP A 92 13.10 1.30 13.10
CA ASP A 92 14.03 0.79 12.09
C ASP A 92 14.77 -0.50 12.50
N TYR A 93 15.08 -0.65 13.80
CA TYR A 93 15.77 -1.83 14.30
C TYR A 93 15.01 -3.11 13.97
N VAL A 94 13.69 -3.15 14.19
CA VAL A 94 12.91 -4.37 13.94
C VAL A 94 12.74 -4.66 12.45
N ILE A 95 12.61 -3.60 11.65
CA ILE A 95 12.52 -3.70 10.19
C ILE A 95 13.80 -4.33 9.63
N ASN A 96 14.97 -3.89 10.08
CA ASN A 96 16.23 -4.44 9.59
C ASN A 96 16.56 -5.82 10.16
N THR A 97 16.02 -6.18 11.32
CA THR A 97 16.39 -7.41 12.04
C THR A 97 15.44 -8.57 11.78
N PHE A 98 14.14 -8.32 11.64
CA PHE A 98 13.14 -9.40 11.68
C PHE A 98 12.49 -9.71 10.34
N CYS A 99 12.13 -8.72 9.51
CA CYS A 99 11.31 -8.87 8.29
C CYS A 99 11.46 -10.24 7.58
N ASN A 100 12.40 -10.38 6.65
CA ASN A 100 12.64 -11.64 5.94
C ASN A 100 13.59 -12.61 6.69
N LYS A 101 14.04 -12.25 7.89
CA LYS A 101 15.08 -12.98 8.66
C LYS A 101 14.51 -13.80 9.81
N SER A 102 13.27 -13.51 10.24
CA SER A 102 12.55 -14.24 11.28
C SER A 102 11.44 -15.06 10.66
N THR A 103 11.40 -16.36 10.96
CA THR A 103 10.34 -17.26 10.51
C THR A 103 8.96 -16.79 10.98
N TYR A 104 8.87 -16.27 12.21
CA TYR A 104 7.60 -15.75 12.74
C TYR A 104 7.13 -14.52 11.96
N TRP A 105 8.03 -13.59 11.65
CA TRP A 105 7.68 -12.41 10.86
C TRP A 105 7.39 -12.75 9.40
N ASN A 106 8.14 -13.69 8.81
CA ASN A 106 7.91 -14.14 7.45
C ASN A 106 6.54 -14.82 7.28
N ASN A 107 6.07 -15.56 8.28
CA ASN A 107 4.77 -16.22 8.23
C ASN A 107 3.60 -15.24 8.41
N ASN A 108 3.77 -14.22 9.27
CA ASN A 108 2.70 -13.27 9.58
C ASN A 108 2.75 -11.98 8.75
N LYS A 109 3.85 -11.74 8.03
CA LYS A 109 4.07 -10.58 7.15
C LYS A 109 3.83 -9.24 7.86
N PHE A 110 4.42 -9.04 9.04
CA PHE A 110 4.34 -7.75 9.74
C PHE A 110 5.08 -6.64 8.99
N CYS A 111 4.60 -5.41 9.10
CA CYS A 111 5.26 -4.24 8.52
C CYS A 111 5.65 -4.40 7.03
N ARG A 112 4.77 -4.94 6.17
CA ARG A 112 5.13 -5.33 4.79
C ARG A 112 5.71 -4.17 3.99
N LEU A 113 5.05 -3.01 4.07
CA LEU A 113 5.46 -1.82 3.35
C LEU A 113 6.82 -1.32 3.83
N SER A 114 7.00 -1.19 5.14
CA SER A 114 8.26 -0.75 5.74
C SER A 114 9.40 -1.74 5.46
N CYS A 115 9.15 -3.04 5.56
CA CYS A 115 10.09 -4.09 5.18
C CYS A 115 10.51 -3.99 3.71
N TYR A 116 9.56 -3.78 2.80
CA TYR A 116 9.82 -3.62 1.38
C TYR A 116 10.67 -2.38 1.09
N ASN A 117 10.30 -1.23 1.67
CA ASN A 117 11.02 0.03 1.50
C ASN A 117 12.46 -0.06 2.03
N ALA A 118 12.69 -0.86 3.07
CA ALA A 118 14.02 -1.14 3.62
C ALA A 118 14.82 -2.20 2.83
N GLY A 119 14.29 -2.74 1.73
CA GLY A 119 14.94 -3.80 0.94
C GLY A 119 14.91 -5.18 1.61
N ASN A 120 14.14 -5.35 2.69
CA ASN A 120 13.97 -6.61 3.43
C ASN A 120 12.57 -7.20 3.22
N GLY A 121 11.93 -6.92 2.08
CA GLY A 121 10.58 -7.37 1.76
C GLY A 121 10.42 -8.88 1.79
N TYR A 122 9.15 -9.31 1.93
CA TYR A 122 8.79 -10.72 1.95
C TYR A 122 8.63 -11.28 0.54
N ALA A 123 8.95 -12.57 0.35
CA ALA A 123 8.62 -13.27 -0.89
C ALA A 123 7.09 -13.40 -1.03
N GLY A 124 6.60 -13.21 -2.27
CA GLY A 124 5.21 -13.37 -2.69
C GLY A 124 4.98 -14.67 -3.45
#